data_AF-A0A967WUI4-F1
#
_entry.id   AF-A0A967WUI4-F1
#
_cell.length_a   1.000
_cell.length_b   1.000
_cell.length_c   1.000
_cell.angle_alpha   90.00
_cell.angle_beta   90.00
_cell.angle_gamma   90.00
#
_symmetry.space_group_name_H-M   'P 1'
#
loop_
_entity.id
_entity.type
_entity.pdbx_description
1 polymer ?
#
loop_
_entity_poly.entity_id
_entity_poly.type
_entity_poly.pdbx_seq_one_letter_code
_entity_poly.pdbx_strand_id
1 'polypeptide(L)' 'AGEIEAAGTAVERFRPGDRVFASTGIRAGAHAEYVCLPEDAMMTLKPDNLTYEEAAA' A
#
# COMPACT_ATOMS: atom_id res chain seq x y z
N ALA A 1 -3.15 -5.23 3.10
CA ALA A 1 -3.75 -4.17 2.26
C ALA A 1 -4.12 -3.00 3.16
N GLY A 2 -4.22 -1.79 2.61
CA GLY A 2 -4.46 -0.56 3.37
C GLY A 2 -4.78 0.62 2.46
N GLU A 3 -4.72 1.82 3.01
CA GLU A 3 -5.00 3.08 2.30
C GLU A 3 -3.77 3.98 2.34
N ILE A 4 -3.54 4.74 1.27
CA ILE A 4 -2.50 5.77 1.26
C ILE A 4 -2.95 6.92 2.17
N GLU A 5 -2.27 7.09 3.30
CA GLU A 5 -2.51 8.22 4.21
C GLU A 5 -1.87 9.51 3.67
N ALA A 6 -0.65 9.40 3.16
CA ALA A 6 0.13 10.53 2.64
C ALA A 6 1.03 10.11 1.48
N ALA A 7 1.30 11.04 0.57
CA ALA A 7 2.20 10.84 -0.56
C ALA A 7 3.29 11.93 -0.56
N GLY A 8 4.52 11.54 -0.96
CA GLY A 8 5.61 12.49 -1.16
C GLY A 8 5.32 13.43 -2.33
N THR A 9 5.98 14.59 -2.36
CA THR A 9 5.73 15.63 -3.38
C THR A 9 6.08 15.22 -4.82
N ALA A 10 6.91 14.19 -4.99
CA ALA A 10 7.31 13.66 -6.29
C ALA A 10 6.60 12.34 -6.67
N VAL A 11 5.65 11.87 -5.85
CA VAL A 11 4.87 10.66 -6.12
C VAL A 11 3.74 11.00 -7.10
N GLU A 12 3.59 10.22 -8.16
CA GLU A 12 2.62 10.43 -9.24
C GLU A 12 1.61 9.27 -9.40
N ARG A 13 1.99 8.06 -8.99
CA ARG A 13 1.23 6.81 -9.16
C ARG A 13 0.13 6.62 -8.12
N PHE A 14 0.26 7.27 -6.97
CA PHE A 14 -0.63 7.09 -5.81
C PHE A 14 -0.94 8.43 -5.16
N ARG A 15 -2.13 8.54 -4.57
CA ARG A 15 -2.58 9.72 -3.84
C ARG A 15 -3.25 9.32 -2.53
N PRO A 16 -3.33 10.23 -1.54
CA PRO A 16 -4.10 9.99 -0.33
C PRO A 16 -5.53 9.52 -0.63
N GLY A 17 -5.99 8.49 0.09
CA GLY A 17 -7.28 7.85 -0.12
C GLY A 17 -7.28 6.66 -1.09
N ASP A 18 -6.20 6.42 -1.84
CA ASP A 18 -6.12 5.24 -2.70
C ASP A 18 -6.02 3.95 -1.87
N ARG A 19 -6.88 2.97 -2.19
CA ARG A 19 -6.85 1.65 -1.58
C ARG A 19 -5.83 0.78 -2.29
N VAL A 20 -4.87 0.25 -1.55
CA VAL A 20 -3.73 -0.49 -2.10
C VAL A 20 -3.52 -1.83 -1.41
N PHE A 21 -2.88 -2.74 -2.12
CA PHE A 21 -2.22 -3.89 -1.50
C PHE A 21 -0.75 -3.88 -1.89
N ALA A 22 0.11 -4.28 -0.96
CA ALA A 22 1.55 -4.18 -1.10
C ALA A 22 2.25 -5.32 -0.37
N SER A 23 3.47 -5.64 -0.84
CA SER A 23 4.41 -6.52 -0.14
C SER A 23 5.63 -5.72 0.30
N THR A 24 6.02 -5.86 1.57
CA THR A 24 7.25 -5.27 2.13
C THR A 24 8.47 -6.17 1.92
N GLY A 25 8.29 -7.32 1.27
CA GLY A 25 9.35 -8.30 0.99
C GLY A 25 10.13 -8.72 2.24
N ILE A 26 11.44 -8.96 2.06
CA ILE A 26 12.33 -9.45 3.12
C ILE A 26 12.57 -8.41 4.21
N ARG A 27 12.40 -7.11 3.91
CA ARG A 27 12.62 -6.04 4.89
C ARG A 27 11.62 -6.13 6.05
N ALA A 28 10.49 -6.81 5.84
CA ALA A 28 9.36 -6.85 6.76
C ALA A 28 8.86 -5.43 7.12
N GLY A 29 7.78 -5.33 7.90
CA GLY A 29 7.21 -4.03 8.31
C GLY A 29 5.74 -3.82 7.98
N ALA A 30 5.06 -4.83 7.41
CA ALA A 30 3.60 -4.80 7.22
C ALA A 30 2.82 -5.17 8.50
N HIS A 31 3.50 -5.63 9.55
CA HIS A 31 2.93 -5.86 10.88
C HIS A 31 3.00 -4.58 11.72
N ALA A 32 2.36 -3.53 11.22
CA ALA A 32 2.31 -2.21 11.84
C ALA A 32 1.05 -1.48 11.35
N GLU A 33 0.65 -0.41 12.04
CA GLU A 33 -0.46 0.44 11.59
C GLU A 33 -0.08 1.30 10.38
N TYR A 34 1.20 1.65 10.26
CA TYR A 34 1.74 2.46 9.16
C TYR A 34 3.10 1.92 8.69
N VAL A 35 3.36 2.07 7.39
CA VAL A 35 4.66 1.78 6.78
C VAL A 35 4.93 2.78 5.66
N CYS A 36 6.17 3.29 5.59
CA CYS A 36 6.62 4.12 4.49
C CYS A 36 7.29 3.25 3.43
N LEU A 37 6.81 3.34 2.19
CA LEU A 37 7.35 2.60 1.04
C LEU A 37 7.70 3.58 -0.08
N PRO A 38 8.75 3.28 -0.87
CA PRO A 38 9.00 4.03 -2.09
C PRO A 38 7.88 3.75 -3.10
N GLU A 39 7.61 4.72 -3.98
CA GLU A 39 6.54 4.63 -4.97
C GLU A 39 6.66 3.42 -5.90
N ASP A 40 7.88 2.97 -6.17
CA ASP A 40 8.20 1.80 -7.00
C ASP A 40 8.24 0.47 -6.24
N ALA A 41 7.82 0.45 -4.97
CA ALA A 41 7.66 -0.79 -4.21
C ALA A 41 6.67 -1.75 -4.89
N MET A 42 6.68 -3.01 -4.44
CA MET A 42 5.68 -4.02 -4.84
C MET A 42 4.31 -3.67 -4.26
N MET A 43 3.64 -2.72 -4.91
CA MET A 43 2.37 -2.13 -4.50
C MET A 43 1.52 -1.79 -5.73
N THR A 44 0.22 -2.00 -5.63
CA THR A 44 -0.75 -1.61 -6.65
C THR A 44 -2.11 -1.34 -6.00
N LEU A 45 -3.07 -0.84 -6.80
CA LEU A 45 -4.44 -0.62 -6.37
C LEU A 45 -5.09 -1.94 -5.97
N LYS A 46 -5.78 -1.93 -4.83
CA LYS A 46 -6.57 -3.05 -4.35
C LYS A 46 -7.80 -3.21 -5.25
N PRO A 47 -8.08 -4.41 -5.79
CA PRO A 47 -9.34 -4.66 -6.50
C PRO A 47 -10.56 -4.36 -5.63
N ASP A 48 -11.58 -3.70 -6.20
CA ASP A 48 -12.80 -3.30 -5.46
C ASP A 48 -13.64 -4.48 -4.97
N ASN A 49 -13.51 -5.64 -5.63
CA ASN A 49 -14.27 -6.85 -5.33
C ASN A 49 -13.68 -7.71 -4.20
N LEU A 50 -12.54 -7.32 -3.61
CA LEU A 50 -11.92 -8.04 -2.49
C LEU A 50 -12.10 -7.27 -1.18
N THR A 51 -12.05 -7.96 -0.04
CA THR A 51 -11.87 -7.31 1.26
C THR A 51 -10.40 -6.93 1.49
N TYR A 52 -10.12 -6.17 2.55
CA TYR A 52 -8.73 -5.84 2.91
C TYR A 52 -7.96 -7.09 3.36
N GLU A 53 -8.64 -7.98 4.09
CA GLU A 53 -8.11 -9.24 4.59
C GLU A 53 -7.75 -10.16 3.42
N GLU A 54 -8.64 -10.31 2.44
CA GLU A 54 -8.41 -11.12 1.25
C GLU A 54 -7.23 -10.59 0.41
N ALA A 55 -7.13 -9.27 0.27
CA ALA A 55 -6.03 -8.64 -0.47
C ALA A 55 -4.69 -8.62 0.31
N ALA A 56 -4.71 -8.89 1.62
CA ALA A 56 -3.53 -8.91 2.49
C ALA A 56 -3.00 -10.33 2.77
N ALA A 57 -3.76 -11.35 2.35
CA ALA A 57 -3.47 -12.76 2.62
C ALA A 57 -2.24 -13.29 1.88
#